data_AF-A0A553FCJ8-F1
#
_entry.id   AF-A0A553FCJ8-F1
#
_cell.length_a   1.000
_cell.length_b   1.000
_cell.length_c   1.000
_cell.angle_alpha   90.00
_cell.angle_beta   90.00
_cell.angle_gamma   90.00
#
_symmetry.space_group_name_H-M   'P 1'
#
loop_
_entity.id
_entity.type
_entity.pdbx_description
1 polymer ?
#
loop_
_entity_poly.entity_id
_entity_poly.type
_entity_poly.pdbx_seq_one_letter_code
_entity_poly.pdbx_strand_id
1 'polypeptide(L)'
;MKNKLALELYNDIRSPLVIPAIFSGLVSGLLSVVFMFSFATVIYAGPISGHFTQGAGFLILAASVSCMSMALLSSVKGLIALPQSNPTAITAAAASSIIIMLPSDSSPDTYLANVAAFMFFASLFTGVTL
;
A
#
# COMPACT_ATOMS: atom_id res chain seq x y z
N MET A 1 -7.33 -21.52 16.85
CA MET A 1 -7.32 -20.15 16.30
C MET A 1 -8.56 -19.83 15.47
N LYS A 2 -8.92 -20.58 14.42
CA LYS A 2 -10.09 -20.29 13.55
C LYS A 2 -11.41 -20.06 14.32
N ASN A 3 -11.71 -20.88 15.32
CA ASN A 3 -12.93 -20.71 16.13
C ASN A 3 -12.91 -19.44 17.00
N LYS A 4 -11.74 -18.91 17.37
CA LYS A 4 -11.63 -17.70 18.20
C LYS A 4 -11.88 -16.44 17.38
N LEU A 5 -11.31 -16.35 16.17
CA LEU A 5 -11.52 -15.22 15.26
C LEU A 5 -12.99 -15.07 14.87
N ALA A 6 -13.64 -16.18 14.49
CA ALA A 6 -15.06 -16.17 14.11
C ALA A 6 -15.98 -15.70 15.25
N LEU A 7 -15.66 -16.09 16.50
CA LEU A 7 -16.38 -15.64 17.69
C LEU A 7 -16.13 -14.16 17.99
N GLU A 8 -14.90 -13.68 17.86
CA GLU A 8 -14.57 -12.26 18.02
C GLU A 8 -15.31 -11.39 17.00
N LEU A 9 -15.27 -11.79 15.72
CA LEU A 9 -15.99 -11.08 14.65
C LEU A 9 -17.51 -11.06 14.89
N TYR A 10 -18.07 -12.18 15.34
CA TYR A 10 -19.50 -12.27 15.68
C TYR A 10 -19.89 -11.31 16.80
N ASN A 11 -19.05 -11.23 17.85
CA ASN A 11 -19.26 -10.32 18.96
C ASN A 11 -19.11 -8.86 18.55
N ASP A 12 -18.13 -8.54 17.71
CA ASP A 12 -17.87 -7.19 17.22
C ASP A 12 -19.00 -6.69 16.30
N ILE A 13 -19.57 -7.57 15.45
CA ILE A 13 -20.73 -7.24 14.60
C ILE A 13 -21.99 -6.96 15.43
N ARG A 14 -22.15 -7.66 16.56
CA ARG A 14 -23.27 -7.43 17.49
C ARG A 14 -23.08 -6.22 18.41
N SER A 15 -21.89 -5.62 18.40
CA SER A 15 -21.60 -4.46 19.23
C SER A 15 -22.45 -3.25 18.78
N PRO A 16 -22.96 -2.43 19.73
CA PRO A 16 -23.61 -1.16 19.38
C PRO A 16 -22.66 -0.20 18.64
N LEU A 17 -21.34 -0.44 18.69
CA LEU A 17 -20.33 0.38 18.04
C LEU A 17 -20.07 -0.02 16.57
N VAL A 18 -20.74 -1.03 16.02
CA VAL A 18 -20.49 -1.53 14.66
C VAL A 18 -20.73 -0.46 13.59
N ILE A 19 -21.79 0.35 13.74
CA ILE A 19 -22.10 1.42 12.77
C ILE A 19 -21.02 2.50 12.82
N PRO A 20 -20.68 3.10 13.98
CA PRO A 20 -19.55 4.02 14.07
C PRO A 20 -18.23 3.44 13.54
N ALA A 21 -17.96 2.16 13.78
CA ALA A 21 -16.75 1.49 13.30
C ALA A 21 -16.71 1.39 11.77
N ILE A 22 -17.83 1.05 11.12
CA ILE A 22 -17.95 1.02 9.66
C ILE A 22 -17.70 2.42 9.07
N PHE A 23 -18.31 3.47 9.64
CA PHE A 23 -18.09 4.84 9.18
C PHE A 23 -16.64 5.29 9.37
N SER A 24 -16.00 4.95 10.50
CA SER A 24 -14.60 5.23 10.73
C SER A 24 -13.70 4.54 9.70
N GLY A 25 -13.97 3.27 9.39
CA GLY A 25 -13.27 2.52 8.36
C GLY A 25 -13.48 3.11 6.95
N LEU A 26 -14.70 3.54 6.61
CA LEU A 26 -15.00 4.19 5.33
C LEU A 26 -14.26 5.52 5.17
N VAL A 27 -14.27 6.36 6.20
CA VAL A 27 -13.55 7.65 6.18
C VAL A 27 -12.05 7.41 6.07
N SER A 28 -11.49 6.47 6.84
CA SER A 28 -10.07 6.12 6.77
C SER A 28 -9.67 5.54 5.41
N GLY A 29 -10.52 4.69 4.82
CA GLY A 29 -10.32 4.14 3.49
C GLY A 29 -10.34 5.21 2.41
N LEU A 30 -11.29 6.15 2.47
CA LEU A 30 -11.36 7.27 1.54
C LEU A 30 -10.11 8.15 1.60
N LEU A 31 -9.67 8.50 2.82
CA LEU A 31 -8.43 9.25 3.03
C LEU A 31 -7.22 8.48 2.47
N SER A 32 -7.17 7.17 2.68
CA SER A 32 -6.10 6.32 2.15
C SER A 32 -6.05 6.35 0.63
N VAL A 33 -7.20 6.30 -0.06
CA VAL A 33 -7.26 6.41 -1.53
C VAL A 33 -6.70 7.74 -2.01
N VAL A 34 -7.10 8.86 -1.38
CA VAL A 34 -6.57 10.19 -1.71
C VAL A 34 -5.05 10.23 -1.54
N PHE A 35 -4.53 9.73 -0.41
CA PHE A 35 -3.10 9.66 -0.18
C PHE A 35 -2.36 8.77 -1.19
N MET A 36 -2.93 7.64 -1.59
CA MET A 36 -2.34 6.77 -2.61
C MET A 36 -2.16 7.48 -3.93
N PHE A 37 -3.15 8.25 -4.38
CA PHE A 37 -3.00 9.05 -5.60
C PHE A 37 -1.90 10.10 -5.43
N SER A 38 -1.86 10.81 -4.30
CA SER A 38 -0.79 11.79 -4.01
C SER A 38 0.61 11.15 -3.93
N PHE A 39 0.73 9.92 -3.45
CA PHE A 39 1.99 9.20 -3.37
C PHE A 39 2.39 8.61 -4.74
N ALA A 40 1.41 8.14 -5.51
CA ALA A 40 1.63 7.66 -6.86
C ALA A 40 2.19 8.77 -7.78
N THR A 41 1.76 10.03 -7.63
CA THR A 41 2.28 11.12 -8.47
C THR A 41 3.76 11.37 -8.22
N VAL A 42 4.22 11.17 -6.99
CA VAL A 42 5.62 11.36 -6.62
C VAL A 42 6.46 10.15 -7.06
N ILE A 43 5.97 8.92 -6.88
CA ILE A 43 6.69 7.69 -7.25
C ILE A 43 6.81 7.56 -8.77
N TYR A 44 5.71 7.80 -9.51
CA TYR A 44 5.63 7.62 -10.96
C TYR A 44 5.89 8.92 -11.73
N ALA A 45 6.66 9.85 -11.16
CA ALA A 45 7.05 11.07 -11.87
C ALA A 45 8.06 10.78 -13.01
N GLY A 46 8.18 11.71 -13.96
CA GLY A 46 9.22 11.67 -14.97
C GLY A 46 9.05 10.55 -16.02
N PRO A 47 10.11 9.78 -16.35
CA PRO A 47 10.09 8.81 -17.46
C PRO A 47 9.07 7.67 -17.37
N ILE A 48 8.54 7.39 -16.17
CA ILE A 48 7.53 6.35 -15.93
C ILE A 48 6.11 6.92 -15.72
N SER A 49 5.90 8.21 -15.98
CA SER A 49 4.60 8.88 -15.81
C SER A 49 3.48 8.29 -16.67
N GLY A 50 3.81 7.69 -17.82
CA GLY A 50 2.84 6.94 -18.64
C GLY A 50 2.19 5.76 -17.91
N HIS A 51 2.83 5.23 -16.86
CA HIS A 51 2.33 4.12 -16.05
C HIS A 51 1.63 4.58 -14.76
N PHE A 52 1.38 5.88 -14.60
CA PHE A 52 0.74 6.42 -13.39
C PHE A 52 -0.55 5.70 -13.02
N THR A 53 -1.49 5.55 -13.96
CA THR A 53 -2.79 4.91 -13.69
C THR A 53 -2.64 3.46 -13.25
N GLN A 54 -1.74 2.71 -13.89
CA GLN A 54 -1.44 1.33 -13.55
C GLN A 54 -0.78 1.24 -12.17
N GLY A 55 0.21 2.10 -11.91
CA GLY A 55 0.93 2.18 -10.64
C GLY A 55 0.04 2.57 -9.46
N ALA A 56 -0.85 3.56 -9.65
CA ALA A 56 -1.84 3.96 -8.65
C ALA A 56 -2.79 2.80 -8.33
N GLY A 57 -3.25 2.06 -9.34
CA GLY A 57 -4.07 0.86 -9.15
C GLY A 57 -3.37 -0.20 -8.30
N PHE A 58 -2.09 -0.47 -8.56
CA PHE A 58 -1.30 -1.40 -7.77
C PHE A 58 -1.08 -0.94 -6.32
N LEU A 59 -0.84 0.35 -6.09
CA LEU A 59 -0.70 0.90 -4.75
C LEU A 59 -1.98 0.76 -3.93
N ILE A 60 -3.14 1.05 -4.53
CA ILE A 60 -4.44 0.89 -3.86
C ILE A 60 -4.71 -0.59 -3.56
N LEU A 61 -4.43 -1.49 -4.50
CA LEU A 61 -4.59 -2.92 -4.30
C LEU A 61 -3.68 -3.44 -3.18
N ALA A 62 -2.39 -3.10 -3.21
CA ALA A 62 -1.41 -3.49 -2.20
C ALA A 62 -1.82 -3.00 -0.81
N ALA A 63 -2.31 -1.77 -0.71
CA ALA A 63 -2.81 -1.21 0.54
C ALA A 63 -4.06 -1.93 1.04
N SER A 64 -5.00 -2.25 0.15
CA SER A 64 -6.21 -2.99 0.50
C SER A 64 -5.88 -4.38 1.06
N VAL A 65 -4.96 -5.09 0.41
CA VAL A 65 -4.47 -6.40 0.86
C VAL A 65 -3.74 -6.28 2.19
N SER A 66 -2.93 -5.24 2.39
CA SER A 66 -2.22 -5.00 3.64
C SER A 66 -3.18 -4.68 4.78
N CYS A 67 -4.15 -3.79 4.57
CA CYS A 67 -5.18 -3.46 5.55
C CYS A 67 -6.01 -4.68 5.93
N MET A 68 -6.40 -5.50 4.95
CA MET A 68 -7.14 -6.74 5.21
C MET A 68 -6.30 -7.74 6.03
N SER A 69 -5.03 -7.90 5.67
CA SER A 69 -4.11 -8.79 6.38
C SER A 69 -3.92 -8.34 7.82
N MET A 70 -3.73 -7.05 8.06
CA MET A 70 -3.61 -6.48 9.41
C MET A 70 -4.93 -6.60 10.19
N ALA A 71 -6.08 -6.35 9.57
CA ALA A 71 -7.38 -6.47 10.24
C ALA A 71 -7.68 -7.91 10.71
N LEU A 72 -7.20 -8.93 9.99
CA LEU A 72 -7.47 -10.33 10.29
C LEU A 72 -6.39 -11.02 11.12
N LEU A 73 -5.12 -10.60 10.98
CA LEU A 73 -3.97 -11.29 11.56
C LEU A 73 -3.34 -10.53 12.73
N SER A 74 -3.64 -9.24 12.89
CA SER A 74 -3.10 -8.44 14.00
C SER A 74 -3.67 -8.90 15.34
N SER A 75 -2.81 -8.96 16.35
CA SER A 75 -3.21 -9.17 17.75
C SER A 75 -3.70 -7.88 18.42
N VAL A 76 -3.57 -6.73 17.76
CA VAL A 76 -3.89 -5.41 18.31
C VAL A 76 -5.23 -4.92 17.75
N LYS A 77 -6.23 -4.81 18.64
CA LYS A 77 -7.56 -4.28 18.29
C LYS A 77 -7.50 -2.79 17.98
N GLY A 78 -8.24 -2.36 16.96
CA GLY A 78 -8.32 -0.96 16.55
C GLY A 78 -7.09 -0.44 15.79
N LEU A 79 -6.17 -1.32 15.41
CA LEU A 79 -5.05 -0.96 14.56
C LEU A 79 -5.55 -0.64 13.13
N ILE A 80 -5.07 0.48 12.57
CA ILE A 80 -5.35 0.87 11.19
C ILE A 80 -4.02 0.94 10.45
N ALA A 81 -3.91 0.20 9.35
CA ALA A 81 -2.79 0.33 8.42
C ALA A 81 -3.04 1.53 7.50
N LEU A 82 -2.08 2.43 7.42
CA LEU A 82 -2.16 3.67 6.64
C LEU A 82 -0.88 3.87 5.84
N PRO A 83 -0.97 4.39 4.60
CA PRO A 83 0.22 4.74 3.84
C PRO A 83 0.98 5.88 4.50
N GLN A 84 2.29 5.85 4.37
CA GLN A 84 3.20 6.79 5.03
C GLN A 84 3.96 7.61 3.99
N SER A 85 4.16 8.91 4.28
CA SER A 85 4.89 9.83 3.40
C SER A 85 6.39 9.53 3.35
N ASN A 86 6.99 9.14 4.48
CA ASN A 86 8.44 8.89 4.54
C ASN A 86 8.89 7.73 3.61
N PRO A 87 8.27 6.52 3.66
CA PRO A 87 8.64 5.45 2.73
C PRO A 87 8.35 5.80 1.27
N THR A 88 7.31 6.60 1.01
CA THR A 88 6.97 7.08 -0.33
C THR A 88 8.10 7.93 -0.92
N ALA A 89 8.60 8.91 -0.15
CA ALA A 89 9.69 9.78 -0.60
C ALA A 89 10.98 8.99 -0.90
N ILE A 90 11.32 8.04 -0.04
CA ILE A 90 12.50 7.17 -0.23
C ILE A 90 12.31 6.30 -1.48
N THR A 91 11.11 5.74 -1.68
CA THR A 91 10.80 4.90 -2.85
C THR A 91 10.88 5.70 -4.15
N ALA A 92 10.39 6.94 -4.18
CA ALA A 92 10.49 7.81 -5.34
C ALA A 92 11.93 8.20 -5.69
N ALA A 93 12.76 8.49 -4.66
CA ALA A 93 14.18 8.76 -4.84
C ALA A 93 14.94 7.53 -5.36
N ALA A 94 14.61 6.34 -4.84
CA ALA A 94 15.19 5.08 -5.31
C ALA A 94 14.77 4.76 -6.75
N ALA A 95 13.49 4.95 -7.10
CA ALA A 95 12.99 4.77 -8.46
C ALA A 95 13.74 5.66 -9.46
N SER A 96 13.92 6.93 -9.12
CA SER A 96 14.70 7.87 -9.94
C SER A 96 16.15 7.41 -10.11
N SER A 97 16.78 6.93 -9.04
CA SER A 97 18.16 6.43 -9.08
C SER A 97 18.32 5.20 -9.97
N ILE A 98 17.34 4.27 -9.93
CA ILE A 98 17.32 3.08 -10.79
C ILE A 98 17.19 3.46 -12.26
N ILE A 99 16.31 4.42 -12.58
CA ILE A 99 16.13 4.88 -13.97
C ILE A 99 17.42 5.49 -14.52
N ILE A 100 18.17 6.26 -13.72
CA ILE A 100 19.43 6.87 -14.13
C ILE A 100 20.52 5.82 -14.42
N MET A 101 20.48 4.67 -13.76
CA MET A 101 21.43 3.57 -13.97
C MET A 101 21.15 2.75 -15.24
N LEU A 102 19.97 2.90 -15.84
CA LEU A 102 19.58 2.19 -17.05
C LEU A 102 19.98 2.98 -18.31
N PRO A 103 20.23 2.30 -19.45
CA PRO A 103 20.52 2.98 -20.71
C PRO A 103 19.38 3.93 -21.10
N SER A 104 19.69 5.13 -21.58
CA SER A 104 18.70 6.18 -21.92
C SER A 104 17.71 5.77 -23.01
N ASP A 105 18.10 4.84 -23.89
CA ASP A 105 17.28 4.32 -24.98
C ASP A 105 16.39 3.13 -24.55
N SER A 106 16.31 2.84 -23.25
CA SER A 106 15.45 1.76 -22.73
C SER A 106 13.98 2.11 -22.87
N SER A 107 13.14 1.10 -23.07
CA SER A 107 11.69 1.29 -23.14
C SER A 107 11.09 1.71 -21.79
N PRO A 108 9.99 2.49 -21.78
CA PRO A 108 9.24 2.82 -20.56
C PRO A 108 8.85 1.61 -19.71
N ASP A 109 8.51 0.50 -20.36
CA ASP A 109 8.19 -0.77 -19.69
C ASP A 109 9.38 -1.36 -18.93
N THR A 110 10.60 -1.18 -19.45
CA THR A 110 11.83 -1.63 -18.79
C THR A 110 12.09 -0.81 -17.52
N TYR A 111 11.87 0.50 -17.56
CA TYR A 111 11.95 1.34 -16.37
C TYR A 111 10.92 0.91 -15.32
N LEU A 112 9.66 0.71 -15.72
CA LEU A 112 8.61 0.24 -14.83
C LEU A 112 8.97 -1.09 -14.18
N ALA A 113 9.42 -2.07 -14.97
CA ALA A 113 9.73 -3.41 -14.47
C ALA A 113 10.82 -3.39 -13.39
N ASN A 114 11.88 -2.57 -13.56
CA ASN A 114 12.95 -2.46 -12.59
C ASN A 114 12.49 -1.75 -11.30
N VAL A 115 11.71 -0.68 -11.42
CA VAL A 115 11.14 0.01 -10.24
C VAL A 115 10.18 -0.90 -9.49
N ALA A 116 9.32 -1.64 -10.20
CA ALA A 116 8.41 -2.61 -9.60
C ALA A 116 9.16 -3.76 -8.90
N ALA A 117 10.23 -4.28 -9.52
CA ALA A 117 11.09 -5.29 -8.91
C ALA A 117 11.74 -4.78 -7.62
N PHE A 118 12.27 -3.55 -7.64
CA PHE A 118 12.81 -2.91 -6.44
C PHE A 118 11.76 -2.81 -5.32
N MET A 119 10.56 -2.30 -5.62
CA MET A 119 9.47 -2.19 -4.65
C MET A 119 9.10 -3.55 -4.07
N PHE A 120 8.99 -4.59 -4.91
CA PHE A 120 8.69 -5.94 -4.49
C PHE A 120 9.73 -6.49 -3.51
N PHE A 121 11.03 -6.42 -3.87
CA PHE A 121 12.10 -6.92 -3.01
C PHE A 121 12.24 -6.10 -1.73
N ALA A 122 12.09 -4.77 -1.79
CA ALA A 122 12.13 -3.91 -0.61
C ALA A 122 11.00 -4.23 0.37
N SER A 123 9.77 -4.41 -0.12
CA SER A 123 8.62 -4.80 0.70
C SER A 123 8.80 -6.18 1.30
N LEU A 124 9.28 -7.16 0.51
CA LEU A 124 9.53 -8.52 0.99
C LEU A 124 10.61 -8.54 2.08
N PHE A 125 11.72 -7.85 1.86
CA PHE A 125 12.82 -7.76 2.82
C PHE A 125 12.37 -7.10 4.12
N THR A 126 11.59 -6.01 4.02
CA THR A 126 11.00 -5.35 5.20
C THR A 126 10.11 -6.31 5.99
N GLY A 127 9.21 -7.05 5.32
CA GLY A 127 8.31 -7.99 5.98
C GLY A 127 8.97 -9.26 6.54
N VAL A 128 10.20 -9.59 6.14
CA VAL A 128 10.97 -10.71 6.70
C VAL A 128 11.80 -10.27 7.91
N THR A 129 12.22 -9.00 7.93
CA THR A 129 13.16 -8.48 8.95
C THR A 129 12.46 -7.80 10.14
N LEU A 130 11.25 -7.28 9.93
CA LEU A 130 10.36 -6.77 10.99
C LEU A 130 9.23 -7.77 11.27
#